data_AF-A0ABF7RBJ9-F1
#
_entry.id   AF-A0ABF7RBJ9-F1
#
_cell.length_a   1.000
_cell.length_b   1.000
_cell.length_c   1.000
_cell.angle_alpha   90.00
_cell.angle_beta   90.00
_cell.angle_gamma   90.00
#
_symmetry.space_group_name_H-M   'P 1'
#
loop_
_entity.id
_entity.type
_entity.pdbx_description
1 polymer ?
#
loop_
_entity_poly.entity_id
_entity_poly.type
_entity_poly.pdbx_seq_one_letter_code
_entity_poly.pdbx_strand_id
1 'polypeptide(L)'
;MAPGELKGLLLDMDEDVYVLARLVGRREVSLVNTSALRLVTYLQRAQKLCTDHHAAVLLKVAEIKMREDKRPIRERYAFILSLYERHIKPMQVLVDRDGLLTKLLERLLNIIRDADWMSDGVVSTPVSRLRAHVLQLKRDSSEKFLESYNEVMPLYNKLRRDHELAAAVASMLDVAGRHGIGAWDFSRHMPTVYWTAENLFTDYALEDHVRGIQEYAEDEPEPLITLNTPGVPTAPDPMYMEEVIERLRHESPVPDVLRWLFEGYASQTETEILCAYQDISEHPELTTAHDEDEVEAIFGTVAYTYFPLRIECGSARQV
;
A
#
# COMPACT_ATOMS: atom_id res chain seq x y z
N MET A 1 14.10 -10.03 21.77
CA MET A 1 13.01 -10.82 22.37
C MET A 1 11.65 -10.11 22.39
N ALA A 2 11.48 -8.94 21.76
CA ALA A 2 10.32 -8.10 22.05
C ALA A 2 8.95 -8.45 21.43
N PRO A 3 8.81 -9.02 20.21
CA PRO A 3 7.48 -9.12 19.59
C PRO A 3 6.51 -10.07 20.31
N GLY A 4 7.03 -11.17 20.87
CA GLY A 4 6.23 -12.13 21.64
C GLY A 4 5.77 -11.56 22.99
N GLU A 5 6.65 -10.83 23.67
CA GLU A 5 6.32 -10.16 24.95
C GLU A 5 5.30 -9.04 24.75
N LEU A 6 5.45 -8.24 23.69
CA LEU A 6 4.46 -7.22 23.33
C LEU A 6 3.10 -7.85 23.02
N LYS A 7 3.08 -8.94 22.23
CA LYS A 7 1.83 -9.67 21.95
C LYS A 7 1.16 -10.18 23.22
N GLY A 8 1.91 -10.77 24.16
CA GLY A 8 1.39 -11.22 25.45
C GLY A 8 0.77 -10.06 26.25
N LEU A 9 1.50 -8.94 26.35
CA LEU A 9 1.01 -7.74 27.02
C LEU A 9 -0.29 -7.20 26.40
N LEU A 10 -0.40 -7.20 25.07
CA LEU A 10 -1.60 -6.74 24.38
C LEU A 10 -2.81 -7.63 24.64
N LEU A 11 -2.62 -8.94 24.83
CA LEU A 11 -3.70 -9.85 25.20
C LEU A 11 -4.19 -9.57 26.62
N ASP A 12 -3.28 -9.38 27.57
CA ASP A 12 -3.62 -9.01 28.95
C ASP A 12 -4.37 -7.66 28.99
N MET A 13 -3.95 -6.70 28.16
CA MET A 13 -4.61 -5.41 28.04
C MET A 13 -6.03 -5.52 27.50
N ASP A 14 -6.30 -6.45 26.57
CA ASP A 14 -7.62 -6.57 25.94
C ASP A 14 -8.70 -6.92 26.96
N GLU A 15 -8.41 -7.80 27.92
CA GLU A 15 -9.31 -8.11 29.04
C GLU A 15 -9.66 -6.85 29.85
N ASP A 16 -8.65 -6.03 30.13
CA ASP A 16 -8.82 -4.77 30.86
C ASP A 16 -9.60 -3.72 30.07
N VAL A 17 -9.46 -3.71 28.74
CA VAL A 17 -10.26 -2.87 27.84
C VAL A 17 -11.74 -3.25 27.91
N TYR A 18 -12.07 -4.54 27.94
CA TYR A 18 -13.45 -5.00 28.12
C TYR A 18 -14.02 -4.58 29.47
N VAL A 19 -13.22 -4.68 30.54
CA VAL A 19 -13.64 -4.21 31.87
C VAL A 19 -13.90 -2.71 31.85
N LEU A 20 -13.02 -1.91 31.24
CA LEU A 20 -13.22 -0.46 31.09
C LEU A 20 -14.53 -0.15 30.34
N ALA A 21 -14.79 -0.80 29.21
CA ALA A 21 -16.00 -0.59 28.42
C ALA A 21 -17.27 -0.83 29.25
N ARG A 22 -17.29 -1.91 30.03
CA ARG A 22 -18.42 -2.24 30.93
C ARG A 22 -18.63 -1.18 32.01
N LEU A 23 -17.55 -0.66 32.59
CA LEU A 23 -17.60 0.36 33.65
C LEU A 23 -18.07 1.72 33.10
N VAL A 24 -17.63 2.09 31.90
CA VAL A 24 -18.10 3.31 31.21
C VAL A 24 -19.62 3.22 30.96
N GLY A 25 -20.11 2.08 30.49
CA GLY A 25 -21.54 1.86 30.29
C GLY A 25 -22.39 1.97 31.57
N ARG A 26 -21.81 1.64 32.74
CA ARG A 26 -22.47 1.77 34.06
C ARG A 26 -22.30 3.13 34.72
N ARG A 27 -21.49 4.02 34.14
CA ARG A 27 -21.15 5.36 34.67
C ARG A 27 -20.54 5.34 36.08
N GLU A 28 -19.76 4.32 36.39
CA GLU A 28 -19.07 4.18 37.69
C GLU A 28 -17.75 4.97 37.72
N VAL A 29 -17.82 6.28 37.97
CA VAL A 29 -16.71 7.25 37.83
C VAL A 29 -15.40 6.80 38.49
N SER A 30 -15.44 6.37 39.75
CA SER A 30 -14.24 5.99 40.51
C SER A 30 -13.54 4.77 39.92
N LEU A 31 -14.31 3.77 39.50
CA LEU A 31 -13.79 2.52 38.94
C LEU A 31 -13.25 2.71 37.53
N VAL A 32 -13.89 3.57 36.73
CA VAL A 32 -13.37 3.98 35.41
C VAL A 32 -12.00 4.64 35.56
N ASN A 33 -11.84 5.54 36.54
CA ASN A 33 -10.56 6.21 36.79
C ASN A 33 -9.45 5.23 37.20
N THR A 34 -9.73 4.27 38.09
CA THR A 34 -8.76 3.25 38.49
C THR A 34 -8.37 2.36 37.30
N SER A 35 -9.35 1.92 36.51
CA SER A 35 -9.09 1.10 35.32
C SER A 35 -8.28 1.87 34.26
N ALA A 36 -8.60 3.15 34.03
CA ALA A 36 -7.85 4.01 33.13
C ALA A 36 -6.39 4.19 33.56
N LEU A 37 -6.11 4.37 34.85
CA LEU A 37 -4.73 4.45 35.36
C LEU A 37 -3.96 3.14 35.13
N ARG A 38 -4.61 1.99 35.36
CA ARG A 38 -3.99 0.68 35.11
C ARG A 38 -3.64 0.51 33.62
N LEU A 39 -4.58 0.85 32.73
CA LEU A 39 -4.36 0.82 31.28
C LEU A 39 -3.25 1.78 30.82
N VAL A 40 -3.10 2.95 31.47
CA VAL A 40 -1.96 3.84 31.22
C VAL A 40 -0.63 3.15 31.54
N THR A 41 -0.53 2.44 32.66
CA THR A 41 0.69 1.69 33.02
C THR A 41 1.00 0.61 31.98
N TYR A 42 -0.01 -0.10 31.50
CA TYR A 42 0.15 -1.07 30.42
C TYR A 42 0.63 -0.43 29.11
N LEU A 43 0.05 0.69 28.69
CA LEU A 43 0.47 1.42 27.49
C LEU A 43 1.91 1.92 27.59
N GLN A 44 2.32 2.43 28.75
CA GLN A 44 3.71 2.85 28.99
C GLN A 44 4.68 1.67 28.89
N ARG A 45 4.29 0.50 29.41
CA ARG A 45 5.08 -0.72 29.28
C ARG A 45 5.17 -1.18 27.81
N ALA A 46 4.07 -1.13 27.07
CA ALA A 46 4.05 -1.42 25.64
C ALA A 46 4.96 -0.46 24.86
N GLN A 47 4.89 0.84 25.15
CA GLN A 47 5.75 1.86 24.54
C GLN A 47 7.23 1.59 24.82
N LYS A 48 7.56 1.23 26.06
CA LYS A 48 8.93 0.85 26.43
C LYS A 48 9.40 -0.37 25.64
N LEU A 49 8.58 -1.42 25.55
CA LEU A 49 8.91 -2.62 24.76
C LEU A 49 9.13 -2.29 23.28
N CYS A 50 8.28 -1.46 22.68
CA CYS A 50 8.47 -1.00 21.29
C CYS A 50 9.80 -0.23 21.13
N THR A 51 10.14 0.62 22.09
CA THR A 51 11.37 1.43 22.07
C THR A 51 12.62 0.58 22.22
N ASP A 52 12.64 -0.29 23.22
CA ASP A 52 13.74 -1.21 23.49
C ASP A 52 13.92 -2.17 22.30
N HIS A 53 12.80 -2.59 21.69
CA HIS A 53 12.83 -3.42 20.50
C HIS A 53 13.51 -2.73 19.32
N HIS A 54 13.03 -1.54 18.99
CA HIS A 54 13.51 -0.73 17.89
C HIS A 54 15.02 -0.44 18.05
N ALA A 55 15.43 0.03 19.24
CA ALA A 55 16.83 0.29 19.54
C ALA A 55 17.71 -0.97 19.38
N ALA A 56 17.24 -2.14 19.82
CA ALA A 56 17.96 -3.39 19.65
C ALA A 56 18.09 -3.84 18.20
N VAL A 57 17.10 -3.54 17.34
CA VAL A 57 17.16 -3.79 15.90
C VAL A 57 18.18 -2.86 15.24
N LEU A 58 18.10 -1.56 15.52
CA LEU A 58 19.02 -0.57 14.96
C LEU A 58 20.48 -0.83 15.35
N LEU A 59 20.75 -1.20 16.60
CA LEU A 59 22.09 -1.56 17.06
C LEU A 59 22.68 -2.70 16.21
N LYS A 60 21.89 -3.77 16.01
CA LYS A 60 22.32 -4.91 15.19
C LYS A 60 22.51 -4.56 13.72
N VAL A 61 21.69 -3.68 13.17
CA VAL A 61 21.84 -3.18 11.81
C VAL A 61 23.11 -2.35 11.67
N ALA A 62 23.38 -1.46 12.63
CA ALA A 62 24.59 -0.65 12.68
C ALA A 62 25.85 -1.52 12.72
N GLU A 63 25.89 -2.56 13.55
CA GLU A 63 27.00 -3.51 13.61
C GLU A 63 27.33 -4.12 12.24
N ILE A 64 26.32 -4.45 11.42
CA ILE A 64 26.51 -5.02 10.07
C ILE A 64 26.96 -3.97 9.06
N LYS A 65 26.42 -2.75 9.17
CA LYS A 65 26.79 -1.62 8.30
C LYS A 65 28.23 -1.18 8.55
N MET A 66 28.70 -1.28 9.80
CA MET A 66 30.08 -1.00 10.16
C MET A 66 31.01 -2.10 9.63
N ARG A 67 32.23 -1.71 9.23
CA ARG A 67 33.29 -2.66 8.79
C ARG A 67 33.81 -3.57 9.91
N GLU A 68 33.24 -3.48 11.11
CA GLU A 68 33.58 -4.34 12.25
C GLU A 68 33.00 -5.75 12.10
N ASP A 69 32.01 -5.95 11.23
CA ASP A 69 31.44 -7.26 10.95
C ASP A 69 32.37 -8.12 10.09
N LYS A 70 33.10 -9.03 10.74
CA LYS A 70 34.04 -9.98 10.11
C LYS A 70 33.38 -11.28 9.61
N ARG A 71 32.04 -11.41 9.72
CA ARG A 71 31.35 -12.64 9.33
C ARG A 71 31.39 -12.85 7.80
N PRO A 72 31.47 -14.10 7.32
CA PRO A 72 31.32 -14.39 5.89
C PRO A 72 29.92 -14.01 5.40
N ILE A 73 29.79 -13.73 4.09
CA ILE A 73 28.55 -13.25 3.45
C ILE A 73 27.34 -14.12 3.79
N ARG A 74 27.50 -15.46 3.80
CA ARG A 74 26.45 -16.42 4.15
C ARG A 74 25.94 -16.25 5.59
N GLU A 75 26.84 -16.05 6.55
CA GLU A 75 26.48 -15.84 7.95
C GLU A 75 25.82 -14.47 8.15
N ARG A 76 26.29 -13.44 7.44
CA ARG A 76 25.66 -12.11 7.45
C ARG A 76 24.23 -12.18 6.90
N TYR A 77 24.01 -12.92 5.81
CA TYR A 77 22.68 -13.13 5.25
C TYR A 77 21.77 -13.87 6.22
N ALA A 78 22.22 -15.00 6.79
CA ALA A 78 21.45 -15.75 7.78
C ALA A 78 21.10 -14.89 9.00
N PHE A 79 22.02 -14.04 9.44
CA PHE A 79 21.76 -13.10 10.53
C PHE A 79 20.68 -12.07 10.19
N ILE A 80 20.77 -11.41 9.02
CA ILE A 80 19.75 -10.43 8.60
C ILE A 80 18.40 -11.11 8.34
N LEU A 81 18.38 -12.28 7.71
CA LEU A 81 17.16 -13.06 7.53
C LEU A 81 16.52 -13.36 8.90
N SER A 82 17.32 -13.79 9.89
CA SER A 82 16.82 -14.04 11.25
C SER A 82 16.27 -12.77 11.91
N LEU A 83 16.89 -11.61 11.66
CA LEU A 83 16.43 -10.32 12.15
C LEU A 83 15.09 -9.96 11.52
N TYR A 84 14.97 -10.09 10.19
CA TYR A 84 13.74 -9.85 9.47
C TYR A 84 12.60 -10.77 9.96
N GLU A 85 12.83 -12.09 10.01
CA GLU A 85 11.81 -13.07 10.37
C GLU A 85 11.39 -13.00 11.84
N ARG A 86 12.32 -12.74 12.77
CA ARG A 86 12.03 -12.77 14.21
C ARG A 86 11.62 -11.41 14.77
N HIS A 87 11.87 -10.32 14.06
CA HIS A 87 11.65 -8.97 14.57
C HIS A 87 10.76 -8.14 13.66
N ILE A 88 11.13 -7.97 12.39
CA ILE A 88 10.38 -7.11 11.47
C ILE A 88 9.01 -7.71 11.13
N LYS A 89 8.98 -8.96 10.66
CA LYS A 89 7.73 -9.61 10.24
C LYS A 89 6.69 -9.73 11.37
N PRO A 90 7.05 -10.13 12.61
CA PRO A 90 6.08 -10.17 13.70
C PRO A 90 5.58 -8.78 14.12
N MET A 91 6.44 -7.76 14.11
CA MET A 91 6.04 -6.39 14.39
C MET A 91 5.09 -5.84 13.32
N GLN A 92 5.35 -6.17 12.05
CA GLN A 92 4.46 -5.82 10.94
C GLN A 92 3.04 -6.34 11.21
N VAL A 93 2.89 -7.61 11.58
CA VAL A 93 1.58 -8.22 11.90
C VAL A 93 0.88 -7.52 13.08
N LEU A 94 1.62 -6.95 14.03
CA LEU A 94 1.04 -6.22 15.16
C LEU A 94 0.59 -4.81 14.79
N VAL A 95 1.38 -4.10 13.97
CA VAL A 95 1.21 -2.67 13.64
C VAL A 95 0.39 -2.45 12.37
N ASP A 96 0.18 -3.48 11.55
CA ASP A 96 -0.66 -3.40 10.34
C ASP A 96 -2.06 -2.85 10.67
N ARG A 97 -2.77 -2.38 9.64
CA ARG A 97 -4.13 -1.82 9.79
C ARG A 97 -5.06 -2.81 10.50
N ASP A 98 -4.90 -4.09 10.19
CA ASP A 98 -5.65 -5.19 10.79
C ASP A 98 -4.98 -5.84 12.01
N GLY A 99 -3.85 -5.29 12.44
CA GLY A 99 -3.04 -5.80 13.54
C GLY A 99 -3.70 -5.65 14.91
N LEU A 100 -3.26 -6.49 15.85
CA LEU A 100 -3.78 -6.52 17.22
C LEU A 100 -3.60 -5.19 17.95
N LEU A 101 -2.45 -4.52 17.76
CA LEU A 101 -2.17 -3.23 18.41
C LEU A 101 -3.14 -2.17 17.89
N THR A 102 -3.26 -2.03 16.58
CA THR A 102 -4.12 -1.03 15.93
C THR A 102 -5.58 -1.20 16.36
N LYS A 103 -6.11 -2.43 16.33
CA LYS A 103 -7.48 -2.75 16.74
C LYS A 103 -7.74 -2.44 18.22
N LEU A 104 -6.79 -2.78 19.10
CA LEU A 104 -6.93 -2.51 20.54
C LEU A 104 -6.92 -1.01 20.82
N LEU A 105 -6.00 -0.26 20.21
CA LEU A 105 -5.92 1.19 20.39
C LEU A 105 -7.16 1.91 19.85
N GLU A 106 -7.71 1.48 18.72
CA GLU A 106 -8.95 2.02 18.17
C GLU A 106 -10.16 1.72 19.07
N ARG A 107 -10.25 0.50 19.61
CA ARG A 107 -11.25 0.15 20.61
C ARG A 107 -11.16 1.04 21.85
N LEU A 108 -9.95 1.26 22.37
CA LEU A 108 -9.73 2.18 23.49
C LEU A 108 -10.18 3.60 23.17
N LEU A 109 -9.86 4.14 21.99
CA LEU A 109 -10.30 5.47 21.57
C LEU A 109 -11.82 5.58 21.52
N ASN A 110 -12.51 4.56 21.04
CA ASN A 110 -13.98 4.52 21.02
C ASN A 110 -14.56 4.52 22.44
N ILE A 111 -14.05 3.67 23.34
CA ILE A 111 -14.50 3.62 24.74
C ILE A 111 -14.25 4.96 25.46
N ILE A 112 -13.10 5.59 25.21
CA ILE A 112 -12.76 6.90 25.75
C ILE A 112 -13.72 7.98 25.24
N ARG A 113 -14.12 7.91 23.97
CA ARG A 113 -15.15 8.81 23.40
C ARG A 113 -16.51 8.58 24.05
N ASP A 114 -16.87 7.34 24.36
CA ASP A 114 -18.12 7.03 25.07
C ASP A 114 -18.10 7.49 26.54
N ALA A 115 -16.91 7.78 27.09
CA ALA A 115 -16.70 8.35 28.41
C ALA A 115 -16.73 9.89 28.45
N ASP A 116 -17.22 10.57 27.39
CA ASP A 116 -17.25 12.04 27.28
C ASP A 116 -18.00 12.73 28.42
N TRP A 117 -19.00 12.04 29.00
CA TRP A 117 -19.74 12.48 30.18
C TRP A 117 -18.85 12.71 31.43
N MET A 118 -17.60 12.24 31.42
CA MET A 118 -16.62 12.52 32.48
C MET A 118 -15.91 13.88 32.32
N SER A 119 -16.18 14.64 31.25
CA SER A 119 -15.47 15.88 30.91
C SER A 119 -16.00 17.16 31.59
N ASP A 120 -16.95 17.06 32.52
CA ASP A 120 -17.77 18.18 33.01
C ASP A 120 -17.13 19.11 34.07
N GLY A 121 -15.81 19.13 34.24
CA GLY A 121 -15.18 20.23 34.98
C GLY A 121 -13.92 19.87 35.75
N VAL A 122 -12.80 20.37 35.22
CA VAL A 122 -11.55 20.68 35.92
C VAL A 122 -10.79 19.48 36.50
N VAL A 123 -9.50 19.43 36.14
CA VAL A 123 -8.48 18.40 36.39
C VAL A 123 -8.39 17.34 35.28
N SER A 124 -7.16 17.15 34.78
CA SER A 124 -6.78 16.07 33.86
C SER A 124 -7.26 14.72 34.39
N THR A 125 -8.39 14.26 33.88
CA THR A 125 -8.96 12.97 34.28
C THR A 125 -8.01 11.86 33.82
N PRO A 126 -7.88 10.76 34.58
CA PRO A 126 -7.19 9.55 34.14
C PRO A 126 -7.57 9.11 32.71
N VAL A 127 -8.80 9.36 32.28
CA VAL A 127 -9.30 9.09 30.93
C VAL A 127 -8.62 9.98 29.88
N SER A 128 -8.43 11.28 30.15
CA SER A 128 -7.68 12.17 29.26
C SER A 128 -6.21 11.78 29.14
N ARG A 129 -5.58 11.33 30.24
CA ARG A 129 -4.22 10.77 30.21
C ARG A 129 -4.15 9.49 29.40
N LEU A 130 -5.12 8.59 29.58
CA LEU A 130 -5.25 7.37 28.79
C LEU A 130 -5.33 7.71 27.30
N ARG A 131 -6.17 8.67 26.90
CA ARG A 131 -6.29 9.13 25.51
C ARG A 131 -4.95 9.60 24.94
N ALA A 132 -4.23 10.43 25.67
CA ALA A 132 -2.92 10.93 25.25
C ALA A 132 -1.93 9.79 25.02
N HIS A 133 -1.85 8.83 25.95
CA HIS A 133 -0.96 7.67 25.81
C HIS A 133 -1.36 6.73 24.67
N VAL A 134 -2.65 6.54 24.41
CA VAL A 134 -3.13 5.74 23.26
C VAL A 134 -2.70 6.38 21.94
N LEU A 135 -2.92 7.69 21.78
CA LEU A 135 -2.52 8.42 20.57
C LEU A 135 -1.01 8.44 20.39
N GLN A 136 -0.26 8.62 21.48
CA GLN A 136 1.20 8.58 21.46
C GLN A 136 1.70 7.19 21.06
N LEU A 137 1.20 6.11 21.67
CA LEU A 137 1.62 4.76 21.32
C LEU A 137 1.29 4.42 19.86
N LYS A 138 0.12 4.85 19.34
CA LYS A 138 -0.25 4.63 17.92
C LYS A 138 0.77 5.27 16.97
N ARG A 139 1.18 6.51 17.24
CA ARG A 139 2.18 7.24 16.44
C ARG A 139 3.57 6.62 16.58
N ASP A 140 4.06 6.52 17.81
CA ASP A 140 5.41 6.05 18.11
C ASP A 140 5.65 4.61 17.62
N SER A 141 4.66 3.73 17.73
CA SER A 141 4.80 2.34 17.26
C SER A 141 4.89 2.23 15.75
N SER A 142 4.10 3.02 15.02
CA SER A 142 4.10 3.05 13.56
C SER A 142 5.41 3.64 13.03
N GLU A 143 5.85 4.76 13.59
CA GLU A 143 7.10 5.44 13.23
C GLU A 143 8.32 4.54 13.47
N LYS A 144 8.46 3.98 14.69
CA LYS A 144 9.59 3.11 15.02
C LYS A 144 9.61 1.81 14.22
N PHE A 145 8.43 1.28 13.88
CA PHE A 145 8.35 0.12 13.00
C PHE A 145 8.85 0.47 11.60
N LEU A 146 8.37 1.58 11.03
CA LEU A 146 8.74 2.01 9.69
C LEU A 146 10.23 2.33 9.59
N GLU A 147 10.80 2.99 10.59
CA GLU A 147 12.24 3.24 10.68
C GLU A 147 13.04 1.92 10.73
N SER A 148 12.64 0.99 11.60
CA SER A 148 13.29 -0.34 11.67
C SER A 148 13.17 -1.11 10.36
N TYR A 149 12.02 -1.03 9.69
CA TYR A 149 11.77 -1.69 8.41
C TYR A 149 12.67 -1.12 7.32
N ASN A 150 12.72 0.21 7.20
CA ASN A 150 13.54 0.90 6.21
C ASN A 150 15.04 0.68 6.41
N GLU A 151 15.47 0.42 7.64
CA GLU A 151 16.87 0.11 7.96
C GLU A 151 17.26 -1.34 7.62
N VAL A 152 16.35 -2.30 7.84
CA VAL A 152 16.62 -3.73 7.62
C VAL A 152 16.42 -4.14 6.17
N MET A 153 15.37 -3.64 5.52
CA MET A 153 14.91 -4.14 4.22
C MET A 153 15.94 -3.96 3.09
N PRO A 154 16.66 -2.83 2.96
CA PRO A 154 17.69 -2.67 1.93
C PRO A 154 18.83 -3.67 2.10
N LEU A 155 19.26 -3.91 3.35
CA LEU A 155 20.30 -4.89 3.64
C LEU A 155 19.83 -6.31 3.33
N TYR A 156 18.59 -6.65 3.71
CA TYR A 156 17.99 -7.93 3.39
C TYR A 156 17.97 -8.17 1.88
N ASN A 157 17.46 -7.22 1.09
CA ASN A 157 17.39 -7.33 -0.36
C ASN A 157 18.77 -7.45 -1.01
N LYS A 158 19.75 -6.66 -0.54
CA LYS A 158 21.12 -6.74 -1.03
C LYS A 158 21.75 -8.10 -0.74
N LEU A 159 21.73 -8.55 0.51
CA LEU A 159 22.34 -9.83 0.88
C LEU A 159 21.60 -11.03 0.28
N ARG A 160 20.29 -10.92 0.05
CA ARG A 160 19.52 -11.94 -0.67
C ARG A 160 20.00 -12.06 -2.11
N ARG A 161 20.14 -10.95 -2.84
CA ARG A 161 20.67 -10.94 -4.21
C ARG A 161 22.09 -11.52 -4.27
N ASP A 162 22.97 -11.08 -3.38
CA ASP A 162 24.35 -11.59 -3.31
C ASP A 162 24.38 -13.11 -3.04
N HIS A 163 23.48 -13.60 -2.17
CA HIS A 163 23.36 -15.01 -1.87
C HIS A 163 22.81 -15.83 -3.05
N GLU A 164 21.75 -15.35 -3.71
CA GLU A 164 21.16 -15.98 -4.90
C GLU A 164 22.19 -16.05 -6.03
N LEU A 165 22.95 -14.98 -6.26
CA LEU A 165 24.02 -14.95 -7.24
C LEU A 165 25.15 -15.94 -6.90
N ALA A 166 25.61 -15.95 -5.65
CA ALA A 166 26.64 -16.89 -5.21
C ALA A 166 26.18 -18.35 -5.35
N ALA A 167 24.91 -18.65 -5.04
CA ALA A 167 24.31 -19.97 -5.20
C ALA A 167 24.20 -20.38 -6.69
N ALA A 168 23.78 -19.46 -7.55
CA ALA A 168 23.70 -19.69 -8.99
C ALA A 168 25.09 -19.96 -9.60
N VAL A 169 26.10 -19.16 -9.25
CA VAL A 169 27.48 -19.35 -9.69
C VAL A 169 28.04 -20.69 -9.20
N ALA A 170 27.81 -21.05 -7.93
CA ALA A 170 28.24 -22.33 -7.39
C ALA A 170 27.60 -23.51 -8.13
N SER A 171 26.31 -23.42 -8.44
CA SER A 171 25.58 -24.42 -9.24
C SER A 171 26.15 -24.54 -10.65
N MET A 172 26.40 -23.41 -11.33
CA MET A 172 27.00 -23.40 -12.66
C MET A 172 28.41 -24.02 -12.67
N LEU A 173 29.24 -23.69 -11.67
CA LEU A 173 30.59 -24.26 -11.53
C LEU A 173 30.56 -25.76 -11.25
N ASP A 174 29.61 -26.27 -10.46
CA ASP A 174 29.43 -27.71 -10.24
C ASP A 174 29.03 -28.43 -11.54
N VAL A 175 28.14 -27.83 -12.33
CA VAL A 175 27.78 -28.36 -13.67
C VAL A 175 28.99 -28.38 -14.60
N ALA A 176 29.77 -27.30 -14.67
CA ALA A 176 30.98 -27.24 -15.48
C ALA A 176 32.05 -28.23 -15.00
N GLY A 177 32.21 -28.40 -13.69
CA GLY A 177 33.15 -29.36 -13.11
C GLY A 177 32.81 -30.80 -13.49
N ARG A 178 31.52 -31.14 -13.62
CA ARG A 178 31.05 -32.49 -13.97
C ARG A 178 30.94 -32.76 -15.47
N HIS A 179 30.52 -31.77 -16.27
CA HIS A 179 30.15 -31.96 -17.67
C HIS A 179 30.97 -31.10 -18.66
N GLY A 180 31.91 -30.29 -18.16
CA GLY A 180 32.66 -29.33 -18.96
C GLY A 180 31.87 -28.05 -19.26
N ILE A 181 32.57 -27.01 -19.72
CA ILE A 181 32.03 -25.67 -19.98
C ILE A 181 30.98 -25.69 -21.11
N GLY A 182 31.05 -26.67 -22.03
CA GLY A 182 30.10 -26.81 -23.13
C GLY A 182 28.69 -27.24 -22.72
N ALA A 183 28.49 -27.67 -21.46
CA ALA A 183 27.18 -27.99 -20.91
C ALA A 183 26.40 -26.74 -20.44
N TRP A 184 27.00 -25.56 -20.50
CA TRP A 184 26.36 -24.30 -20.14
C TRP A 184 25.50 -23.75 -21.28
N ASP A 185 24.17 -23.82 -21.15
CA ASP A 185 23.24 -23.11 -22.03
C ASP A 185 23.10 -21.64 -21.59
N PHE A 186 24.16 -20.85 -21.85
CA PHE A 186 24.19 -19.42 -21.54
C PHE A 186 23.05 -18.64 -22.21
N SER A 187 22.68 -19.06 -23.42
CA SER A 187 21.60 -18.48 -24.21
C SER A 187 20.23 -18.57 -23.54
N ARG A 188 20.00 -19.59 -22.71
CA ARG A 188 18.69 -19.85 -22.08
C ARG A 188 18.65 -19.49 -20.60
N HIS A 189 19.80 -19.44 -19.93
CA HIS A 189 19.90 -19.24 -18.49
C HIS A 189 20.53 -17.92 -18.04
N MET A 190 21.05 -17.10 -18.96
CA MET A 190 21.45 -15.74 -18.62
C MET A 190 20.20 -14.85 -18.68
N PRO A 191 19.68 -14.35 -17.55
CA PRO A 191 18.67 -13.30 -17.62
C PRO A 191 19.34 -12.13 -18.34
N THR A 192 18.70 -11.60 -19.38
CA THR A 192 19.08 -10.31 -19.94
C THR A 192 19.09 -9.33 -18.76
N VAL A 193 20.28 -8.90 -18.34
CA VAL A 193 20.44 -8.09 -17.14
C VAL A 193 19.89 -6.71 -17.45
N TYR A 194 18.60 -6.50 -17.17
CA TYR A 194 18.05 -5.17 -17.03
C TYR A 194 18.59 -4.62 -15.71
N TRP A 195 19.64 -3.81 -15.80
CA TRP A 195 20.01 -2.91 -14.72
C TRP A 195 18.88 -1.90 -14.55
N THR A 196 17.83 -2.31 -13.85
CA THR A 196 16.83 -1.37 -13.35
C THR A 196 17.51 -0.66 -12.21
N ALA A 197 17.89 0.60 -12.42
CA ALA A 197 18.37 1.45 -11.34
C ALA A 197 17.28 1.48 -10.27
N GLU A 198 17.50 0.81 -9.13
CA GLU A 198 16.57 0.80 -7.99
C GLU A 198 16.42 2.19 -7.32
N ASN A 199 17.10 3.22 -7.84
CA ASN A 199 16.83 4.62 -7.53
C ASN A 199 15.85 5.21 -8.55
N LEU A 200 14.57 4.88 -8.42
CA LEU A 200 13.47 5.51 -9.19
C LEU A 200 13.17 6.95 -8.76
N PHE A 201 13.98 7.54 -7.87
CA PHE A 201 14.12 8.98 -7.74
C PHE A 201 15.60 9.30 -7.81
N THR A 202 16.11 9.58 -9.01
CA THR A 202 17.40 10.26 -9.13
C THR A 202 17.22 11.64 -8.47
N ASP A 203 18.21 12.14 -7.74
CA ASP A 203 18.13 13.49 -7.12
C ASP A 203 17.71 14.55 -8.14
N TYR A 204 17.98 14.35 -9.43
CA TYR A 204 17.50 15.16 -10.54
C TYR A 204 15.98 15.09 -10.79
N ALA A 205 15.33 13.93 -10.67
CA ALA A 205 13.88 13.81 -10.80
C ALA A 205 13.17 14.40 -9.58
N LEU A 206 13.79 14.30 -8.40
CA LEU A 206 13.32 14.97 -7.20
C LEU A 206 13.55 16.49 -7.29
N GLU A 207 14.70 16.95 -7.77
CA GLU A 207 14.98 18.36 -8.06
C GLU A 207 14.03 18.90 -9.11
N ASP A 208 13.71 18.14 -10.15
CA ASP A 208 12.77 18.55 -11.19
C ASP A 208 11.34 18.60 -10.66
N HIS A 209 10.95 17.66 -9.79
CA HIS A 209 9.66 17.71 -9.10
C HIS A 209 9.58 18.87 -8.11
N VAL A 210 10.63 19.12 -7.32
CA VAL A 210 10.72 20.25 -6.38
C VAL A 210 10.80 21.58 -7.13
N ARG A 211 11.50 21.62 -8.26
CA ARG A 211 11.52 22.77 -9.16
C ARG A 211 10.15 22.99 -9.79
N GLY A 212 9.44 21.93 -10.19
CA GLY A 212 8.04 21.99 -10.62
C GLY A 212 7.08 22.48 -9.55
N ILE A 213 7.38 22.24 -8.26
CA ILE A 213 6.63 22.82 -7.12
C ILE A 213 7.03 24.29 -6.89
N GLN A 214 8.27 24.69 -7.13
CA GLN A 214 8.73 26.09 -7.03
C GLN A 214 8.30 26.95 -8.23
N GLU A 215 8.18 26.33 -9.40
CA GLU A 215 7.64 26.89 -10.64
C GLU A 215 6.11 26.75 -10.71
N TYR A 216 5.50 26.12 -9.70
CA TYR A 216 4.08 26.26 -9.41
C TYR A 216 3.84 27.70 -8.95
N ALA A 217 3.86 28.62 -9.91
CA ALA A 217 3.16 29.88 -9.78
C ALA A 217 1.73 29.51 -9.37
N GLU A 218 1.22 30.19 -8.35
CA GLU A 218 -0.21 30.17 -8.05
C GLU A 218 -0.93 30.67 -9.31
N ASP A 219 -1.23 29.76 -10.25
CA ASP A 219 -2.41 29.89 -11.06
C ASP A 219 -3.53 29.90 -10.04
N GLU A 220 -4.02 31.12 -9.79
CA GLU A 220 -5.17 31.40 -8.95
C GLU A 220 -6.20 30.31 -9.28
N PRO A 221 -6.53 29.42 -8.33
CA PRO A 221 -7.36 28.26 -8.65
C PRO A 221 -8.61 28.80 -9.33
N GLU A 222 -8.86 28.34 -10.56
CA GLU A 222 -9.97 28.86 -11.34
C GLU A 222 -11.21 28.85 -10.45
N PRO A 223 -11.92 29.99 -10.34
CA PRO A 223 -13.01 30.11 -9.40
C PRO A 223 -13.98 28.96 -9.66
N LEU A 224 -14.25 28.18 -8.60
CA LEU A 224 -15.23 27.10 -8.62
C LEU A 224 -16.42 27.55 -9.46
N ILE A 225 -16.62 26.88 -10.60
CA ILE A 225 -17.64 27.23 -11.58
C ILE A 225 -18.97 27.32 -10.84
N THR A 226 -19.40 28.56 -10.61
CA THR A 226 -20.73 28.85 -10.12
C THR A 226 -21.65 28.72 -11.31
N LEU A 227 -22.64 27.84 -11.16
CA LEU A 227 -23.64 27.52 -12.18
C LEU A 227 -24.17 28.80 -12.86
N ASN A 228 -24.07 28.81 -14.20
CA ASN A 228 -24.71 29.74 -15.14
C ASN A 228 -23.99 31.07 -15.44
N THR A 229 -22.96 31.01 -16.30
CA THR A 229 -22.56 32.14 -17.15
C THR A 229 -22.85 31.80 -18.62
N PRO A 230 -23.73 32.55 -19.32
CA PRO A 230 -24.00 32.30 -20.73
C PRO A 230 -22.84 32.82 -21.60
N GLY A 231 -22.18 31.92 -22.35
CA GLY A 231 -21.13 32.28 -23.32
C GLY A 231 -19.80 31.53 -23.17
N VAL A 232 -19.66 30.66 -22.16
CA VAL A 232 -18.53 29.72 -22.04
C VAL A 232 -18.81 28.53 -22.97
N PRO A 233 -17.85 28.05 -23.79
CA PRO A 233 -18.04 26.80 -24.52
C PRO A 233 -18.26 25.71 -23.46
N THR A 234 -19.47 25.14 -23.46
CA THR A 234 -19.85 24.01 -22.60
C THR A 234 -18.71 23.00 -22.61
N ALA A 235 -18.14 22.73 -21.43
CA ALA A 235 -17.24 21.60 -21.26
C ALA A 235 -17.94 20.36 -21.84
N PRO A 236 -17.27 19.52 -22.65
CA PRO A 236 -17.90 18.34 -23.20
C PRO A 236 -18.55 17.56 -22.06
N ASP A 237 -19.82 17.19 -22.23
CA ASP A 237 -20.55 16.45 -21.20
C ASP A 237 -19.71 15.22 -20.81
N PRO A 238 -19.44 14.99 -19.51
CA PRO A 238 -18.62 13.87 -19.09
C PRO A 238 -19.24 12.56 -19.57
N MET A 239 -18.43 11.69 -20.15
CA MET A 239 -18.89 10.39 -20.63
C MET A 239 -19.28 9.50 -19.45
N TYR A 240 -20.58 9.34 -19.19
CA TYR A 240 -21.08 8.44 -18.17
C TYR A 240 -21.10 7.00 -18.69
N MET A 241 -20.35 6.12 -18.03
CA MET A 241 -20.19 4.72 -18.42
C MET A 241 -21.55 4.00 -18.50
N GLU A 242 -22.47 4.30 -17.61
CA GLU A 242 -23.81 3.72 -17.57
C GLU A 242 -24.61 4.03 -18.85
N GLU A 243 -24.48 5.25 -19.39
CA GLU A 243 -25.15 5.66 -20.62
C GLU A 243 -24.53 5.00 -21.85
N VAL A 244 -23.20 4.87 -21.86
CA VAL A 244 -22.46 4.17 -22.92
C VAL A 244 -22.90 2.71 -22.98
N ILE A 245 -22.98 2.02 -21.84
CA ILE A 245 -23.40 0.61 -21.75
C ILE A 245 -24.85 0.44 -22.18
N GLU A 246 -25.77 1.31 -21.77
CA GLU A 246 -27.17 1.25 -22.19
C GLU A 246 -27.33 1.48 -23.70
N ARG A 247 -26.58 2.42 -24.27
CA ARG A 247 -26.57 2.64 -25.72
C ARG A 247 -26.01 1.44 -26.47
N LEU A 248 -24.95 0.83 -25.94
CA LEU A 248 -24.34 -0.36 -26.52
C LEU A 248 -25.29 -1.57 -26.45
N ARG A 249 -26.13 -1.68 -25.41
CA ARG A 249 -27.23 -2.67 -25.35
C ARG A 249 -28.26 -2.46 -26.45
N HIS A 250 -28.68 -1.21 -26.68
CA HIS A 250 -29.68 -0.89 -27.71
C HIS A 250 -29.17 -1.05 -29.14
N GLU A 251 -27.89 -0.76 -29.39
CA GLU A 251 -27.27 -0.83 -30.71
C GLU A 251 -26.58 -2.18 -30.98
N SER A 252 -26.70 -3.15 -30.06
CA SER A 252 -26.17 -4.50 -30.27
C SER A 252 -26.87 -5.22 -31.44
N PRO A 253 -26.14 -5.96 -32.30
CA PRO A 253 -24.71 -6.30 -32.22
C PRO A 253 -23.77 -5.22 -32.79
N VAL A 254 -22.68 -4.93 -32.08
CA VAL A 254 -21.64 -3.96 -32.50
C VAL A 254 -20.38 -4.72 -32.94
N PRO A 255 -19.95 -4.59 -34.21
CA PRO A 255 -18.82 -5.37 -34.76
C PRO A 255 -17.43 -4.82 -34.44
N ASP A 256 -17.31 -3.53 -34.11
CA ASP A 256 -16.05 -2.90 -33.72
C ASP A 256 -16.33 -1.80 -32.70
N VAL A 257 -16.14 -2.13 -31.41
CA VAL A 257 -16.44 -1.24 -30.30
C VAL A 257 -15.51 -0.02 -30.28
N LEU A 258 -14.23 -0.18 -30.65
CA LEU A 258 -13.29 0.93 -30.63
C LEU A 258 -13.68 1.97 -31.68
N ARG A 259 -13.97 1.52 -32.90
CA ARG A 259 -14.47 2.40 -33.96
C ARG A 259 -15.80 3.05 -33.59
N TRP A 260 -16.72 2.28 -33.00
CA TRP A 260 -18.01 2.79 -32.54
C TRP A 260 -17.87 3.90 -31.49
N LEU A 261 -16.93 3.76 -30.55
CA LEU A 261 -16.65 4.81 -29.55
C LEU A 261 -16.09 6.09 -30.19
N PHE A 262 -15.11 5.95 -31.10
CA PHE A 262 -14.52 7.12 -31.79
C PHE A 262 -15.52 7.84 -32.71
N GLU A 263 -16.42 7.10 -33.37
CA GLU A 263 -17.48 7.69 -34.20
C GLU A 263 -18.61 8.30 -33.37
N GLY A 264 -19.00 7.66 -32.27
CA GLY A 264 -20.13 8.06 -31.43
C GLY A 264 -19.82 9.17 -30.42
N TYR A 265 -18.56 9.30 -30.00
CA TYR A 265 -18.10 10.21 -28.95
C TYR A 265 -16.93 11.10 -29.42
N ALA A 266 -17.02 11.62 -30.64
CA ALA A 266 -16.00 12.49 -31.25
C ALA A 266 -15.71 13.80 -30.49
N SER A 267 -16.55 14.18 -29.51
CA SER A 267 -16.34 15.34 -28.64
C SER A 267 -15.49 15.05 -27.40
N GLN A 268 -15.19 13.78 -27.12
CA GLN A 268 -14.42 13.33 -25.94
C GLN A 268 -12.93 13.27 -26.25
N THR A 269 -12.10 13.29 -25.19
CA THR A 269 -10.66 13.11 -25.35
C THR A 269 -10.30 11.66 -25.67
N GLU A 270 -9.20 11.48 -26.39
CA GLU A 270 -8.68 10.15 -26.78
C GLU A 270 -8.44 9.24 -25.57
N THR A 271 -7.93 9.82 -24.46
CA THR A 271 -7.72 9.10 -23.21
C THR A 271 -9.02 8.57 -22.62
N GLU A 272 -10.09 9.38 -22.61
CA GLU A 272 -11.39 8.97 -22.07
C GLU A 272 -12.02 7.84 -22.90
N ILE A 273 -11.89 7.92 -24.23
CA ILE A 273 -12.35 6.87 -25.15
C ILE A 273 -11.63 5.54 -24.89
N LEU A 274 -10.31 5.57 -24.71
CA LEU A 274 -9.51 4.37 -24.44
C LEU A 274 -9.81 3.79 -23.05
N CYS A 275 -10.01 4.63 -22.03
CA CYS A 275 -10.46 4.18 -20.72
C CYS A 275 -11.82 3.48 -20.82
N ALA A 276 -12.77 4.06 -21.57
CA ALA A 276 -14.07 3.42 -21.74
C ALA A 276 -14.02 2.12 -22.54
N TYR A 277 -13.15 2.04 -23.55
CA TYR A 277 -12.89 0.80 -24.26
C TYR A 277 -12.37 -0.30 -23.31
N GLN A 278 -11.45 0.04 -22.41
CA GLN A 278 -10.95 -0.89 -21.40
C GLN A 278 -12.09 -1.32 -20.45
N ASP A 279 -12.85 -0.37 -19.92
CA ASP A 279 -13.95 -0.66 -18.99
C ASP A 279 -15.03 -1.56 -19.62
N ILE A 280 -15.34 -1.36 -20.91
CA ILE A 280 -16.26 -2.21 -21.67
C ILE A 280 -15.70 -3.62 -21.86
N SER A 281 -14.39 -3.75 -22.10
CA SER A 281 -13.74 -5.06 -22.27
C SER A 281 -13.76 -5.89 -21.00
N GLU A 282 -13.68 -5.24 -19.84
CA GLU A 282 -13.67 -5.88 -18.51
C GLU A 282 -15.08 -6.03 -17.92
N HIS A 283 -16.13 -5.49 -18.58
CA HIS A 283 -17.47 -5.43 -18.01
C HIS A 283 -18.14 -6.82 -17.95
N PRO A 284 -18.55 -7.31 -16.76
CA PRO A 284 -19.00 -8.69 -16.57
C PRO A 284 -20.36 -9.02 -17.23
N GLU A 285 -21.13 -8.01 -17.63
CA GLU A 285 -22.46 -8.18 -18.24
C GLU A 285 -22.45 -8.19 -19.78
N LEU A 286 -21.30 -7.97 -20.42
CA LEU A 286 -21.15 -7.94 -21.88
C LEU A 286 -20.38 -9.19 -22.33
N THR A 287 -20.90 -9.87 -23.36
CA THR A 287 -20.14 -10.95 -24.02
C THR A 287 -19.28 -10.32 -25.11
N THR A 288 -17.98 -10.23 -24.83
CA THR A 288 -16.97 -9.65 -25.71
C THR A 288 -16.14 -10.75 -26.37
N ALA A 289 -15.90 -10.60 -27.68
CA ALA A 289 -15.00 -11.47 -28.43
C ALA A 289 -14.11 -10.62 -29.33
N HIS A 290 -12.81 -10.90 -29.37
CA HIS A 290 -11.90 -10.27 -30.32
C HIS A 290 -11.91 -11.02 -31.65
N ASP A 291 -11.83 -10.27 -32.75
CA ASP A 291 -11.61 -10.83 -34.07
C ASP A 291 -10.18 -11.38 -34.21
N GLU A 292 -9.97 -12.34 -35.11
CA GLU A 292 -8.64 -12.93 -35.35
C GLU A 292 -7.78 -12.07 -36.30
N ASP A 293 -8.41 -11.18 -37.06
CA ASP A 293 -7.74 -10.32 -38.05
C ASP A 293 -7.35 -8.96 -37.43
N GLU A 294 -6.09 -8.58 -37.61
CA GLU A 294 -5.53 -7.30 -37.17
C GLU A 294 -5.99 -6.16 -38.10
N VAL A 295 -6.48 -5.07 -37.51
CA VAL A 295 -6.94 -3.88 -38.23
C VAL A 295 -6.12 -2.66 -37.83
N GLU A 296 -5.63 -1.93 -38.83
CA GLU A 296 -5.03 -0.62 -38.65
C GLU A 296 -6.05 0.46 -38.97
N ALA A 297 -6.38 1.32 -37.99
CA ALA A 297 -7.29 2.44 -38.15
C ALA A 297 -6.65 3.73 -37.64
N ILE A 298 -6.88 4.84 -38.35
CA ILE A 298 -6.37 6.16 -37.98
C ILE A 298 -7.53 6.92 -37.33
N PHE A 299 -7.39 7.24 -36.05
CA PHE A 299 -8.34 8.06 -35.30
C PHE A 299 -7.64 9.37 -34.91
N GLY A 300 -8.17 10.50 -35.41
CA GLY A 300 -7.56 11.81 -35.18
C GLY A 300 -6.14 11.91 -35.77
N THR A 301 -5.14 12.09 -34.91
CA THR A 301 -3.72 12.23 -35.27
C THR A 301 -2.88 10.97 -35.05
N VAL A 302 -3.47 9.89 -34.55
CA VAL A 302 -2.77 8.66 -34.13
C VAL A 302 -3.27 7.46 -34.93
N ALA A 303 -2.33 6.61 -35.35
CA ALA A 303 -2.63 5.33 -35.98
C ALA A 303 -2.68 4.23 -34.91
N TYR A 304 -3.78 3.49 -34.89
CA TYR A 304 -4.05 2.40 -33.96
C TYR A 304 -4.03 1.07 -34.70
N THR A 305 -3.33 0.09 -34.14
CA THR A 305 -3.35 -1.29 -34.62
C THR A 305 -3.94 -2.18 -33.53
N TYR A 306 -5.07 -2.82 -33.80
CA TYR A 306 -5.82 -3.59 -32.81
C TYR A 306 -6.63 -4.73 -33.43
N PHE A 307 -7.04 -5.68 -32.59
CA PHE A 307 -7.99 -6.73 -32.93
C PHE A 307 -9.40 -6.27 -32.54
N PRO A 308 -10.32 -6.04 -33.50
CA PRO A 308 -11.64 -5.49 -33.23
C PRO A 308 -12.40 -6.27 -32.16
N LEU A 309 -12.89 -5.56 -31.15
CA LEU A 309 -13.78 -6.12 -30.13
C LEU A 309 -15.21 -6.13 -30.66
N ARG A 310 -15.82 -7.31 -30.72
CA ARG A 310 -17.21 -7.55 -31.09
C ARG A 310 -18.06 -7.77 -29.84
N ILE A 311 -19.27 -7.23 -29.85
CA ILE A 311 -20.28 -7.45 -28.81
C ILE A 311 -21.50 -8.10 -29.45
N GLU A 312 -21.74 -9.37 -29.08
CA GLU A 312 -22.70 -10.23 -29.79
C GLU A 312 -24.14 -10.12 -29.27
N CYS A 313 -24.37 -9.86 -27.97
CA CYS A 313 -25.64 -9.33 -27.41
C CYS A 313 -25.51 -9.15 -25.90
N GLY A 314 -26.15 -8.11 -25.35
CA GLY A 314 -26.37 -7.97 -23.91
C GLY A 314 -27.43 -8.97 -23.43
N SER A 315 -27.11 -9.78 -22.42
CA SER A 315 -28.10 -10.66 -21.78
C SER A 315 -29.27 -9.82 -21.24
N ALA A 316 -30.42 -9.87 -21.91
CA ALA A 316 -31.69 -9.47 -21.33
C ALA A 316 -31.95 -10.36 -20.10
N ARG A 317 -31.78 -9.82 -18.88
CA ARG A 317 -32.32 -10.44 -17.67
C ARG A 317 -33.84 -10.54 -17.85
N GLN A 318 -34.34 -11.74 -18.15
CA GLN A 318 -35.72 -12.10 -17.84
C GLN A 318 -35.85 -12.20 -16.32
N VAL A 319 -36.83 -11.43 -15.80
CA VAL A 319 -37.52 -11.46 -14.49
C VAL A 319 -36.99 -12.45 -13.45
#